data_AF-A0A1D2TPA5-F1
#
_entry.id   AF-A0A1D2TPA5-F1
#
_cell.length_a   1.000
_cell.length_b   1.000
_cell.length_c   1.000
_cell.angle_alpha   90.00
_cell.angle_beta   90.00
_cell.angle_gamma   90.00
#
_symmetry.space_group_name_H-M   'P 1'
#
loop_
_entity.id
_entity.type
_entity.pdbx_description
1 polymer ?
#
loop_
_entity_poly.entity_id
_entity_poly.type
_entity_poly.pdbx_seq_one_letter_code
_entity_poly.pdbx_strand_id
1 'polypeptide(L)'
;MSAPEPGPLASPVCYAAEADDVYMGYLGRDEVVAMLQELLQAERAGVRVGARLSQTAPAPSLLAFARTIRDDEAHWCKVLSGALKRLGVKPSTKVGAFYGKVMALEGFEARLALLDKGQSWVARRLEEALPKIRDDQLHAELKAMLEAHVANIDLGRKAMQPAAPARR
;
A
#
# COMPACT_ATOMS: atom_id res chain seq x y z
N MET A 1 -34.38 47.33 31.06
CA MET A 1 -33.01 46.82 30.82
C MET A 1 -33.08 45.31 30.97
N SER A 2 -33.30 44.58 29.86
CA SER A 2 -33.27 43.11 29.86
C SER A 2 -31.86 42.65 29.46
N ALA A 3 -31.27 41.77 30.26
CA ALA A 3 -30.04 41.07 29.91
C ALA A 3 -30.32 40.05 28.79
N PRO A 4 -29.36 39.79 27.88
CA PRO A 4 -29.50 38.71 26.91
C PRO A 4 -29.18 37.36 27.57
N GLU A 5 -30.03 36.37 27.30
CA GLU A 5 -29.82 34.96 27.63
C GLU A 5 -28.64 34.39 26.81
N PRO A 6 -27.75 33.58 27.41
CA PRO A 6 -26.70 32.89 26.66
C PRO A 6 -27.31 31.75 25.82
N GLY A 7 -27.17 31.86 24.49
CA GLY A 7 -27.55 30.82 23.56
C GLY A 7 -26.77 29.50 23.79
N PRO A 8 -27.35 28.35 23.41
CA PRO A 8 -26.77 27.04 23.69
C PRO A 8 -25.39 26.90 23.05
N LEU A 9 -24.41 26.55 23.89
CA LEU A 9 -23.05 26.19 23.48
C LEU A 9 -23.14 24.92 22.61
N ALA A 10 -23.16 25.12 21.28
CA ALA A 10 -22.91 24.05 20.33
C ALA A 10 -21.48 23.56 20.56
N SER A 11 -21.33 22.41 21.24
CA SER A 11 -20.04 21.76 21.36
C SER A 11 -19.55 21.42 19.95
N PRO A 12 -18.33 21.85 19.56
CA PRO A 12 -17.81 21.54 18.25
C PRO A 12 -17.71 20.02 18.09
N VAL A 13 -18.10 19.52 16.91
CA VAL A 13 -17.81 18.17 16.45
C VAL A 13 -16.34 17.87 16.74
N CYS A 14 -16.07 16.75 17.39
CA CYS A 14 -14.81 16.40 18.06
C CYS A 14 -13.56 16.47 17.17
N TYR A 15 -12.99 17.66 16.98
CA TYR A 15 -11.60 17.85 16.53
C TYR A 15 -10.59 17.61 17.66
N ALA A 16 -11.04 17.41 18.89
CA ALA A 16 -10.18 17.24 20.05
C ALA A 16 -9.35 15.94 20.00
N ALA A 17 -9.92 14.84 19.50
CA ALA A 17 -9.19 13.58 19.36
C ALA A 17 -8.14 13.64 18.25
N GLU A 18 -8.46 14.30 17.13
CA GLU A 18 -7.51 14.49 16.02
C GLU A 18 -6.37 15.46 16.40
N ALA A 19 -6.67 16.49 17.19
CA ALA A 19 -5.66 17.40 17.73
C ALA A 19 -4.75 16.73 18.77
N ASP A 20 -5.29 15.83 19.60
CA ASP A 20 -4.54 15.06 20.60
C ASP A 20 -3.58 14.03 19.96
N ASP A 21 -4.02 13.36 18.90
CA ASP A 21 -3.18 12.39 18.17
C ASP A 21 -1.97 13.04 17.50
N VAL A 22 -2.19 14.17 16.81
CA VAL A 22 -1.09 14.93 16.16
C VAL A 22 -0.14 15.51 17.20
N TYR A 23 -0.66 15.98 18.34
CA TYR A 23 0.14 16.48 19.46
C TYR A 23 1.04 15.40 20.08
N MET A 24 0.58 14.15 20.09
CA MET A 24 1.32 12.98 20.61
C MET A 24 2.28 12.34 19.59
N GLY A 25 2.39 12.88 18.37
CA GLY A 25 3.29 12.38 17.31
C GLY A 25 2.73 11.23 16.48
N TYR A 26 1.44 10.91 16.63
CA TYR A 26 0.72 9.99 15.75
C TYR A 26 0.21 10.70 14.50
N LEU A 27 -0.08 9.93 13.45
CA LEU A 27 -0.74 10.47 12.26
C LEU A 27 -2.20 10.79 12.60
N GLY A 28 -2.64 12.01 12.24
CA GLY A 28 -4.05 12.38 12.31
C GLY A 28 -4.88 11.56 11.33
N ARG A 29 -6.21 11.51 11.56
CA ARG A 29 -7.14 10.73 10.75
C ARG A 29 -7.00 10.99 9.24
N ASP A 30 -6.93 12.25 8.84
CA ASP A 30 -6.83 12.62 7.43
C ASP A 30 -5.49 12.21 6.80
N GLU A 31 -4.40 12.23 7.57
CA GLU A 31 -3.09 11.75 7.14
C GLU A 31 -3.09 10.22 6.96
N VAL A 32 -3.71 9.50 7.89
CA VAL A 32 -3.91 8.03 7.78
C VAL A 32 -4.73 7.71 6.54
N VAL A 33 -5.84 8.42 6.33
CA VAL A 33 -6.71 8.21 5.15
C VAL A 33 -5.96 8.49 3.85
N ALA A 34 -5.21 9.58 3.78
CA ALA A 34 -4.42 9.93 2.60
C ALA A 34 -3.37 8.84 2.28
N MET A 35 -2.66 8.37 3.31
CA MET A 35 -1.69 7.28 3.19
C MET A 35 -2.34 5.98 2.71
N LEU A 36 -3.48 5.57 3.29
CA LEU A 36 -4.16 4.35 2.88
C LEU A 36 -4.69 4.43 1.44
N GLN A 37 -5.13 5.61 0.99
CA GLN A 37 -5.54 5.83 -0.40
C GLN A 37 -4.36 5.80 -1.36
N GLU A 38 -3.19 6.27 -0.94
CA GLU A 38 -1.93 6.18 -1.69
C GLU A 38 -1.51 4.73 -1.86
N LEU A 39 -1.43 3.97 -0.75
CA LEU A 39 -1.11 2.55 -0.77
C LEU A 39 -2.10 1.76 -1.63
N LEU A 40 -3.41 1.98 -1.48
CA LEU A 40 -4.42 1.26 -2.28
C LEU A 40 -4.25 1.50 -3.79
N GLN A 41 -3.84 2.70 -4.18
CA GLN A 41 -3.56 3.01 -5.59
C GLN A 41 -2.29 2.33 -6.10
N ALA A 42 -1.27 2.21 -5.24
CA ALA A 42 -0.04 1.46 -5.52
C ALA A 42 -0.36 -0.03 -5.69
N GLU A 43 -1.10 -0.63 -4.77
CA GLU A 43 -1.46 -2.06 -4.82
C GLU A 43 -2.22 -2.40 -6.10
N ARG A 44 -3.19 -1.56 -6.50
CA ARG A 44 -3.91 -1.77 -7.77
C ARG A 44 -3.02 -1.65 -8.99
N ALA A 45 -2.00 -0.80 -8.93
CA ALA A 45 -1.01 -0.73 -9.99
C ALA A 45 -0.19 -2.02 -10.02
N GLY A 46 0.24 -2.54 -8.86
CA GLY A 46 0.95 -3.81 -8.72
C GLY A 46 0.16 -5.00 -9.27
N VAL A 47 -1.14 -5.11 -8.97
CA VAL A 47 -2.04 -6.12 -9.57
C VAL A 47 -1.97 -6.08 -11.10
N ARG A 48 -2.08 -4.89 -11.70
CA ARG A 48 -2.06 -4.74 -13.16
C ARG A 48 -0.68 -5.04 -13.75
N VAL A 49 0.39 -4.65 -13.07
CA VAL A 49 1.76 -4.95 -13.49
C VAL A 49 2.01 -6.46 -13.43
N GLY A 50 1.71 -7.12 -12.31
CA GLY A 50 1.86 -8.56 -12.14
C GLY A 50 1.05 -9.35 -13.18
N ALA A 51 -0.20 -8.94 -13.43
CA ALA A 51 -1.01 -9.52 -14.50
C ALA A 51 -0.34 -9.39 -15.88
N ARG A 52 0.21 -8.22 -16.22
CA ARG A 52 0.90 -8.03 -17.50
C ARG A 52 2.18 -8.86 -17.59
N LEU A 53 3.00 -8.85 -16.55
CA LEU A 53 4.25 -9.61 -16.53
C LEU A 53 3.98 -11.12 -16.64
N SER A 54 2.91 -11.62 -16.01
CA SER A 54 2.52 -13.03 -16.12
C SER A 54 2.16 -13.47 -17.56
N GLN A 55 1.79 -12.54 -18.45
CA GLN A 55 1.50 -12.85 -19.85
C GLN A 55 2.76 -12.92 -20.73
N THR A 56 3.84 -12.26 -20.31
CA THR A 56 5.05 -12.08 -21.13
C THR A 56 6.30 -12.66 -20.45
N ALA A 57 6.13 -13.41 -19.36
CA ALA A 57 7.24 -13.96 -18.59
C ALA A 57 8.05 -14.96 -19.43
N PRO A 58 9.37 -14.77 -19.57
CA PRO A 58 10.22 -15.63 -20.41
C PRO A 58 10.62 -16.94 -19.73
N ALA A 59 10.41 -17.06 -18.42
CA ALA A 59 10.78 -18.24 -17.63
C ALA A 59 9.67 -18.63 -16.64
N PRO A 60 9.52 -19.92 -16.30
CA PRO A 60 8.54 -20.38 -15.32
C PRO A 60 8.69 -19.74 -13.93
N SER A 61 9.92 -19.49 -13.46
CA SER A 61 10.18 -18.82 -12.18
C SER A 61 9.63 -17.40 -12.15
N LEU A 62 9.83 -16.65 -13.23
CA LEU A 62 9.35 -15.28 -13.39
C LEU A 62 7.82 -15.23 -13.55
N LEU A 63 7.23 -16.24 -14.20
CA LEU A 63 5.78 -16.39 -14.28
C LEU A 63 5.17 -16.63 -12.88
N ALA A 64 5.75 -17.56 -12.11
CA ALA A 64 5.31 -17.85 -10.76
C ALA A 64 5.44 -16.61 -9.85
N PHE A 65 6.57 -15.89 -9.95
CA PHE A 65 6.76 -14.63 -9.24
C PHE A 65 5.69 -13.59 -9.61
N ALA A 66 5.48 -13.32 -10.91
CA ALA A 66 4.50 -12.34 -11.36
C ALA A 66 3.07 -12.64 -10.91
N ARG A 67 2.70 -13.93 -10.83
CA ARG A 67 1.40 -14.36 -10.27
C ARG A 67 1.32 -14.15 -8.77
N THR A 68 2.38 -14.49 -8.04
CA THR A 68 2.46 -14.27 -6.59
C THR A 68 2.25 -12.79 -6.25
N ILE A 69 3.00 -11.90 -6.92
CA ILE A 69 2.81 -10.45 -6.78
C ILE A 69 1.36 -10.06 -7.06
N ARG A 70 0.79 -10.46 -8.20
CA ARG A 70 -0.58 -10.08 -8.55
C ARG A 70 -1.59 -10.47 -7.46
N ASP A 71 -1.46 -11.68 -6.92
CA ASP A 71 -2.41 -12.23 -5.98
C ASP A 71 -2.25 -11.59 -4.58
N ASP A 72 -1.02 -11.32 -4.14
CA ASP A 72 -0.73 -10.57 -2.91
C ASP A 72 -1.24 -9.13 -2.97
N GLU A 73 -0.95 -8.42 -4.05
CA GLU A 73 -1.39 -7.03 -4.23
C GLU A 73 -2.92 -6.93 -4.27
N ALA A 74 -3.59 -7.94 -4.83
CA ALA A 74 -5.04 -8.03 -4.84
C ALA A 74 -5.59 -8.28 -3.42
N HIS A 75 -4.90 -9.09 -2.62
CA HIS A 75 -5.21 -9.26 -1.21
C HIS A 75 -5.08 -7.93 -0.46
N TRP A 76 -3.97 -7.20 -0.62
CA TRP A 76 -3.75 -5.92 0.05
C TRP A 76 -4.73 -4.84 -0.41
N CYS A 77 -5.12 -4.83 -1.69
CA CYS A 77 -6.23 -3.99 -2.16
C CYS A 77 -7.52 -4.21 -1.35
N LYS A 78 -7.84 -5.47 -1.02
CA LYS A 78 -9.04 -5.81 -0.23
C LYS A 78 -8.90 -5.34 1.21
N VAL A 79 -7.74 -5.58 1.83
CA VAL A 79 -7.45 -5.17 3.22
C VAL A 79 -7.53 -3.65 3.37
N LEU A 80 -6.81 -2.90 2.53
CA LEU A 80 -6.80 -1.43 2.56
C LEU A 80 -8.18 -0.83 2.28
N SER A 81 -8.92 -1.41 1.33
CA SER A 81 -10.31 -1.01 1.08
C SER A 81 -11.21 -1.26 2.28
N GLY A 82 -10.97 -2.32 3.05
CA GLY A 82 -11.66 -2.61 4.31
C GLY A 82 -11.34 -1.58 5.38
N ALA A 83 -10.05 -1.28 5.59
CA ALA A 83 -9.59 -0.27 6.54
C ALA A 83 -10.21 1.11 6.26
N LEU A 84 -10.18 1.57 5.01
CA LEU A 84 -10.79 2.84 4.60
C LEU A 84 -12.30 2.89 4.91
N LYS A 85 -13.02 1.79 4.66
CA LYS A 85 -14.45 1.70 4.99
C LYS A 85 -14.71 1.78 6.49
N ARG A 86 -13.86 1.14 7.33
CA ARG A 86 -13.96 1.24 8.80
C ARG A 86 -13.74 2.67 9.29
N LEU A 87 -12.92 3.45 8.60
CA LEU A 87 -12.72 4.89 8.84
C LEU A 87 -13.83 5.79 8.27
N GLY A 88 -14.89 5.20 7.69
CA GLY A 88 -16.00 5.93 7.07
C GLY A 88 -15.66 6.56 5.71
N VAL A 89 -14.54 6.16 5.09
CA VAL A 89 -14.07 6.71 3.82
C VAL A 89 -14.35 5.73 2.68
N LYS A 90 -14.88 6.25 1.57
CA LYS A 90 -15.05 5.46 0.35
C LYS A 90 -13.66 5.17 -0.26
N PRO A 91 -13.28 3.88 -0.44
CA PRO A 91 -12.03 3.54 -1.10
C PRO A 91 -12.02 4.13 -2.52
N SER A 92 -10.92 4.78 -2.87
CA SER A 92 -10.66 5.23 -4.25
C SER A 92 -10.84 4.06 -5.21
N THR A 93 -11.18 4.31 -6.48
CA THR A 93 -11.14 3.31 -7.57
C THR A 93 -9.96 3.55 -8.52
N LYS A 94 -9.14 4.57 -8.25
CA LYS A 94 -8.00 4.93 -9.08
C LYS A 94 -6.93 3.84 -9.04
N VAL A 95 -6.20 3.76 -10.14
CA VAL A 95 -4.93 3.04 -10.26
C VAL A 95 -3.83 4.11 -10.26
N GLY A 96 -2.81 3.95 -9.43
CA GLY A 96 -1.71 4.90 -9.36
C GLY A 96 -0.94 5.01 -10.68
N ALA A 97 -0.18 6.11 -10.86
CA ALA A 97 0.62 6.36 -12.06
C ALA A 97 1.71 5.30 -12.30
N PHE A 98 2.02 4.48 -11.29
CA PHE A 98 3.04 3.43 -11.34
C PHE A 98 2.84 2.45 -12.50
N TYR A 99 1.60 2.00 -12.76
CA TYR A 99 1.32 1.09 -13.88
C TYR A 99 1.74 1.70 -15.23
N GLY A 100 1.41 2.98 -15.46
CA GLY A 100 1.81 3.68 -16.67
C GLY A 100 3.32 3.80 -16.82
N LYS A 101 4.02 4.11 -15.72
CA LYS A 101 5.50 4.18 -15.70
C LYS A 101 6.13 2.84 -16.07
N VAL A 102 5.62 1.74 -15.54
CA VAL A 102 6.13 0.39 -15.87
C VAL A 102 5.85 0.06 -17.34
N MET A 103 4.65 0.33 -17.85
CA MET A 103 4.31 0.03 -19.24
C MET A 103 5.08 0.87 -20.26
N ALA A 104 5.53 2.06 -19.89
CA ALA A 104 6.40 2.89 -20.72
C ALA A 104 7.82 2.32 -20.90
N LEU A 105 8.23 1.36 -20.07
CA LEU A 105 9.53 0.70 -20.22
C LEU A 105 9.49 -0.38 -21.31
N GLU A 106 10.58 -0.46 -22.06
CA GLU A 106 10.83 -1.51 -23.05
C GLU A 106 11.48 -2.73 -22.39
N GLY A 107 11.04 -3.92 -22.80
CA GLY A 107 11.58 -5.18 -22.30
C GLY A 107 10.99 -5.65 -20.96
N PHE A 108 11.09 -6.95 -20.73
CA PHE A 108 10.59 -7.60 -19.51
C PHE A 108 11.43 -7.23 -18.29
N GLU A 109 12.76 -7.24 -18.44
CA GLU A 109 13.71 -7.00 -17.34
C GLU A 109 13.59 -5.60 -16.75
N ALA A 110 13.45 -4.57 -17.59
CA ALA A 110 13.28 -3.19 -17.12
C ALA A 110 11.98 -3.04 -16.31
N ARG A 111 10.89 -3.67 -16.77
CA ARG A 111 9.60 -3.67 -16.06
C ARG A 111 9.69 -4.39 -14.72
N LEU A 112 10.37 -5.53 -14.70
CA LEU A 112 10.61 -6.30 -13.48
C LEU A 112 11.46 -5.51 -12.46
N ALA A 113 12.53 -4.86 -12.91
CA ALA A 113 13.39 -4.06 -12.05
C ALA A 113 12.64 -2.84 -11.47
N LEU A 114 11.73 -2.22 -12.25
CA LEU A 114 10.89 -1.15 -11.71
C LEU A 114 9.82 -1.68 -10.75
N LEU A 115 9.28 -2.89 -10.98
CA LEU A 115 8.39 -3.55 -10.03
C LEU A 115 9.08 -3.79 -8.68
N ASP A 116 10.30 -4.33 -8.67
CA ASP A 116 11.10 -4.56 -7.46
C ASP A 116 11.37 -3.25 -6.67
N LYS A 117 11.67 -2.15 -7.39
CA LYS A 117 11.77 -0.82 -6.78
C LYS A 117 10.44 -0.34 -6.21
N GLY A 118 9.33 -0.67 -6.87
CA GLY A 118 7.97 -0.41 -6.37
C GLY A 118 7.71 -1.13 -5.05
N GLN A 119 8.04 -2.41 -4.95
CA GLN A 119 7.94 -3.19 -3.71
C GLN A 119 8.74 -2.55 -2.57
N SER A 120 9.99 -2.16 -2.88
CA SER A 120 10.87 -1.50 -1.91
C SER A 120 10.33 -0.14 -1.45
N TRP A 121 9.68 0.61 -2.33
CA TRP A 121 9.05 1.87 -1.98
C TRP A 121 7.85 1.67 -1.04
N VAL A 122 6.99 0.68 -1.30
CA VAL A 122 5.85 0.37 -0.41
C VAL A 122 6.34 -0.06 0.97
N ALA A 123 7.34 -0.96 1.02
CA ALA A 123 7.93 -1.40 2.28
C ALA A 123 8.45 -0.21 3.11
N ARG A 124 9.23 0.68 2.50
CA ARG A 124 9.72 1.90 3.17
C ARG A 124 8.60 2.82 3.63
N ARG A 125 7.56 3.01 2.80
CA ARG A 125 6.40 3.84 3.14
C ARG A 125 5.66 3.32 4.37
N LEU A 126 5.59 2.00 4.52
CA LEU A 126 5.00 1.31 5.67
C LEU A 126 5.90 1.41 6.91
N GLU A 127 7.21 1.18 6.78
CA GLU A 127 8.18 1.34 7.87
C GLU A 127 8.13 2.75 8.48
N GLU A 128 8.01 3.78 7.64
CA GLU A 128 7.90 5.18 8.08
C GLU A 128 6.55 5.48 8.78
N ALA A 129 5.48 4.80 8.39
CA ALA A 129 4.14 5.04 8.89
C ALA A 129 3.84 4.28 10.19
N LEU A 130 4.26 3.01 10.28
CA LEU A 130 3.88 2.09 11.37
C LEU A 130 4.07 2.66 12.78
N PRO A 131 5.21 3.30 13.13
CA PRO A 131 5.40 3.87 14.47
C PRO A 131 4.40 4.96 14.85
N LYS A 132 3.69 5.52 13.86
CA LYS A 132 2.74 6.63 14.00
C LYS A 132 1.29 6.20 13.86
N ILE A 133 1.01 4.89 13.75
CA ILE A 133 -0.34 4.35 13.69
C ILE A 133 -0.78 3.93 15.09
N ARG A 134 -1.79 4.62 15.63
CA ARG A 134 -2.35 4.35 16.96
C ARG A 134 -3.35 3.20 16.99
N ASP A 135 -4.07 2.97 15.89
CA ASP A 135 -5.07 1.91 15.79
C ASP A 135 -4.37 0.54 15.69
N ASP A 136 -4.51 -0.28 16.74
CA ASP A 136 -3.83 -1.59 16.85
C ASP A 136 -4.17 -2.54 15.70
N GLN A 137 -5.43 -2.54 15.25
CA GLN A 137 -5.86 -3.42 14.16
C GLN A 137 -5.22 -2.98 12.84
N LEU A 138 -5.29 -1.68 12.55
CA LEU A 138 -4.67 -1.11 11.35
C LEU A 138 -3.16 -1.30 11.38
N HIS A 139 -2.53 -1.09 12.53
CA HIS A 139 -1.10 -1.32 12.71
C HIS A 139 -0.73 -2.78 12.39
N ALA A 140 -1.47 -3.75 12.92
CA ALA A 140 -1.25 -5.17 12.64
C ALA A 140 -1.43 -5.52 11.16
N GLU A 141 -2.49 -5.00 10.51
CA GLU A 141 -2.75 -5.19 9.08
C GLU A 141 -1.62 -4.61 8.21
N LEU A 142 -1.15 -3.39 8.52
CA LEU A 142 -0.06 -2.73 7.79
C LEU A 142 1.30 -3.40 8.04
N LYS A 143 1.52 -3.94 9.23
CA LYS A 143 2.73 -4.72 9.53
C LYS A 143 2.78 -6.01 8.72
N ALA A 144 1.66 -6.74 8.63
CA ALA A 144 1.58 -7.93 7.79
C ALA A 144 1.81 -7.60 6.30
N MET A 145 1.33 -6.43 5.86
CA MET A 145 1.59 -5.93 4.50
C MET A 145 3.06 -5.66 4.25
N LEU A 146 3.77 -5.06 5.21
CA LEU A 146 5.20 -4.82 5.14
C LEU A 146 5.97 -6.14 5.02
N GLU A 147 5.66 -7.11 5.89
CA GLU A 147 6.30 -8.43 5.88
C GLU A 147 6.12 -9.14 4.53
N ALA A 148 4.92 -9.07 3.94
CA ALA A 148 4.65 -9.63 2.62
C ALA A 148 5.46 -8.93 1.51
N HIS A 149 5.57 -7.60 1.54
CA HIS A 149 6.38 -6.86 0.57
C HIS A 149 7.87 -7.21 0.67
N VAL A 150 8.39 -7.35 1.89
CA VAL A 150 9.78 -7.80 2.11
C VAL A 150 9.99 -9.22 1.56
N ALA A 151 9.05 -10.14 1.80
CA ALA A 151 9.10 -11.48 1.25
C ALA A 151 9.05 -11.49 -0.29
N ASN A 152 8.25 -10.60 -0.89
CA ASN A 152 8.13 -10.45 -2.34
C ASN A 152 9.40 -9.90 -2.99
N ILE A 153 10.10 -8.96 -2.35
CA ILE A 153 11.42 -8.50 -2.79
C ILE A 153 12.41 -9.68 -2.83
N ASP A 154 12.45 -10.48 -1.77
CA ASP A 154 13.35 -11.64 -1.71
C ASP A 154 12.98 -12.73 -2.73
N LEU A 155 11.69 -12.95 -2.96
CA LEU A 155 11.21 -13.85 -4.00
C LEU A 155 11.61 -13.35 -5.40
N GLY A 156 11.46 -12.05 -5.67
CA GLY A 156 11.86 -11.43 -6.94
C GLY A 156 13.35 -11.60 -7.21
N ARG A 157 14.19 -11.33 -6.20
CA ARG A 157 15.64 -11.57 -6.27
C ARG A 157 15.99 -13.02 -6.60
N LYS A 158 15.30 -13.99 -5.99
CA LYS A 158 15.49 -15.42 -6.28
C LYS A 158 15.04 -15.78 -7.69
N ALA A 159 13.91 -15.24 -8.15
CA ALA A 159 13.35 -15.51 -9.47
C ALA A 159 14.24 -14.97 -10.61
N MET A 160 15.00 -13.91 -10.34
CA MET A 160 15.95 -13.28 -11.26
C MET A 160 17.33 -13.95 -11.31
N GLN A 161 17.64 -14.86 -10.40
CA GLN A 161 18.92 -15.58 -10.43
C GLN A 161 18.94 -16.55 -11.63
N PRO A 162 20.07 -16.65 -12.35
CA PRO A 162 20.21 -17.66 -13.39
C PRO A 162 20.05 -19.05 -12.77
N ALA A 163 19.32 -19.94 -13.46
CA ALA A 163 19.20 -21.32 -13.03
C ALA A 163 20.61 -21.92 -12.86
N ALA A 164 20.89 -22.52 -11.70
CA ALA A 164 22.17 -23.18 -11.47
C ALA A 164 22.42 -24.21 -12.58
N PRO A 165 23.64 -24.28 -13.15
CA PRO A 165 23.93 -25.27 -14.18
C PRO A 165 23.66 -26.67 -13.61
N ALA A 166 22.93 -27.48 -14.36
CA ALA A 166 22.70 -28.88 -14.00
C ALA A 166 24.06 -29.55 -13.77
N ARG A 167 24.27 -30.09 -12.56
CA ARG A 167 25.45 -30.90 -12.26
C ARG A 167 25.39 -32.10 -13.21
N ARG A 168 26.38 -32.18 -14.12
CA ARG A 168 26.64 -33.36 -14.94
C ARG A 168 27.21 -34.48 -14.09
#